data_AF-E0NAK9-F1
#
_entry.id   AF-E0NAK9-F1
#
_cell.length_a   1.000
_cell.length_b   1.000
_cell.length_c   1.000
_cell.angle_alpha   90.00
_cell.angle_beta   90.00
_cell.angle_gamma   90.00
#
_symmetry.space_group_name_H-M   'P 1'
#
loop_
_entity.id
_entity.type
_entity.pdbx_description
1 polymer ?
#
loop_
_entity_poly.entity_id
_entity_poly.type
_entity_poly.pdbx_seq_one_letter_code
_entity_poly.pdbx_strand_id
1 'polypeptide(L)'
;MTESITRDSMQYDVVIVGAGPSGLSAAIKLKQLAEKNGREISVCVVEKGSEAGAHSLAGAVIDPIALNELIPDWKEKGAPLTRAVTQDKVLFLTEKKAFNLPITPNFDNHGNYIVSLGEVVRWLAEQAENLGVEIYPGFAAAEVLYHEDGSVKGIATGNMGVGKDGEPTDSFQPGMELWAQQTLFAEGCRGSLSKQIIERFKLDQNSQPQTYGLGIKEVWEVPSEQHQPGLVMHSAGWPLDSKTYGGAFVYHFDDNKVAVGFVVGLDYQNPYLSPFEEFQRFKTHPEIRKTFEGGRRIAYGARSLIEGGLQSLPKLSFKGGILVGDAAGFLNMPRIKGIHTAMKSAMLAAEAVFPLLENLEEVEGFDSGKEAADYQQRFEQSWLYQELYAARNVRPSFKWGVYLGSLYTGIDQMIFRGKAPWTLKHHGKDNEQLKKAAACKPIAYPKPDGVLTFDRLSSVFLANLAHEENQPDHLVLNNPQTMINVNYKEYASPETRYCPAGVYEIIEENGNPRLQINAANCVHCKTCDIKDPTQNITWICPEGASGPNYGGM
;
A
#
# COMPACT_ATOMS: atom_id res chain seq x y z
N MET A 1 -37.46 -3.62 6.19
CA MET A 1 -37.45 -2.39 7.00
C MET A 1 -36.23 -2.52 7.88
N THR A 2 -35.10 -1.98 7.46
CA THR A 2 -33.89 -1.93 8.29
C THR A 2 -34.19 -1.00 9.45
N GLU A 3 -34.28 -1.53 10.67
CA GLU A 3 -34.25 -0.70 11.87
C GLU A 3 -33.04 0.24 11.76
N SER A 4 -33.25 1.53 11.98
CA SER A 4 -32.15 2.49 11.99
C SER A 4 -31.24 2.13 13.17
N ILE A 5 -30.11 1.49 12.87
CA ILE A 5 -29.08 1.18 13.87
C ILE A 5 -28.64 2.51 14.49
N THR A 6 -28.91 2.68 15.79
CA THR A 6 -28.44 3.86 16.52
C THR A 6 -26.98 3.61 16.91
N ARG A 7 -26.09 4.53 16.56
CA ARG A 7 -24.66 4.48 16.88
C ARG A 7 -24.32 5.54 17.91
N ASP A 8 -23.44 5.20 18.84
CA ASP A 8 -22.82 6.20 19.70
C ASP A 8 -21.85 7.06 18.89
N SER A 9 -21.68 8.31 19.31
CA SER A 9 -20.75 9.24 18.67
C SER A 9 -19.74 9.84 19.64
N MET A 10 -18.53 10.08 19.13
CA MET A 10 -17.46 10.79 19.83
C MET A 10 -16.96 11.94 18.95
N GLN A 11 -16.55 13.04 19.58
CA GLN A 11 -16.05 14.23 18.88
C GLN A 11 -14.54 14.39 19.09
N TYR A 12 -13.85 14.72 18.00
CA TYR A 12 -12.42 14.98 17.98
C TYR A 12 -12.10 16.24 17.19
N ASP A 13 -10.94 16.86 17.42
CA ASP A 13 -10.45 17.90 16.52
C ASP A 13 -10.06 17.28 15.18
N VAL A 14 -9.35 16.15 15.25
CA VAL A 14 -8.87 15.43 14.07
C VAL A 14 -9.08 13.93 14.22
N VAL A 15 -9.72 13.33 13.21
CA VAL A 15 -9.75 11.88 13.02
C VAL A 15 -8.82 11.50 11.88
N ILE A 16 -8.01 10.46 12.08
CA ILE A 16 -7.05 9.94 11.11
C ILE A 16 -7.37 8.48 10.82
N VAL A 17 -7.58 8.16 9.54
CA VAL A 17 -7.91 6.80 9.09
C VAL A 17 -6.66 6.08 8.62
N GLY A 18 -6.12 5.19 9.45
CA GLY A 18 -4.95 4.34 9.20
C GLY A 18 -3.72 4.74 10.01
N ALA A 19 -3.18 3.78 10.78
CA ALA A 19 -1.97 3.96 11.59
C ALA A 19 -0.70 3.55 10.84
N GLY A 20 -0.61 3.89 9.55
CA GLY A 20 0.63 3.77 8.77
C GLY A 20 1.59 4.93 9.03
N PRO A 21 2.77 4.97 8.37
CA PRO A 21 3.76 6.03 8.55
C PRO A 21 3.20 7.44 8.33
N SER A 22 2.29 7.63 7.36
CA SER A 22 1.61 8.92 7.14
C SER A 22 0.66 9.28 8.27
N GLY A 23 -0.23 8.37 8.68
CA GLY A 23 -1.22 8.68 9.72
C GLY A 23 -0.57 9.04 11.06
N LEU A 24 0.41 8.25 11.47
CA LEU A 24 1.16 8.50 12.71
C LEU A 24 2.01 9.77 12.63
N SER A 25 2.60 10.08 11.46
CA SER A 25 3.33 11.34 11.28
C SER A 25 2.43 12.57 11.36
N ALA A 26 1.22 12.51 10.80
CA ALA A 26 0.23 13.57 10.95
C ALA A 26 -0.16 13.75 12.42
N ALA A 27 -0.45 12.65 13.13
CA ALA A 27 -0.84 12.69 14.53
C ALA A 27 0.24 13.34 15.42
N ILE A 28 1.49 12.87 15.29
CA ILE A 28 2.65 13.42 16.00
C ILE A 28 2.82 14.91 15.69
N LYS A 29 2.81 15.28 14.40
CA LYS A 29 3.01 16.67 13.98
C LYS A 29 1.91 17.59 14.48
N LEU A 30 0.65 17.15 14.50
CA LEU A 30 -0.47 17.90 15.05
C LEU A 30 -0.28 18.16 16.54
N LYS A 31 0.08 17.15 17.35
CA LYS A 31 0.32 17.32 18.78
C LYS A 31 1.54 18.21 19.07
N GLN A 32 2.61 18.09 18.28
CA GLN A 32 3.77 19.01 18.37
C GLN A 32 3.39 20.46 18.05
N LEU A 33 2.53 20.69 17.06
CA LEU A 33 2.02 22.03 16.73
C LEU A 33 1.13 22.57 17.87
N ALA A 34 0.30 21.72 18.45
CA ALA A 34 -0.57 22.06 19.57
C ALA A 34 0.26 22.50 20.79
N GLU A 35 1.23 21.67 21.21
CA GLU A 35 2.16 21.97 22.31
C GLU A 35 2.91 23.29 22.06
N LYS A 36 3.46 23.48 20.86
CA LYS A 36 4.20 24.70 20.48
C LYS A 36 3.34 25.97 20.58
N ASN A 37 2.02 25.86 20.36
CA ASN A 37 1.10 26.99 20.41
C ASN A 37 0.32 27.07 21.73
N GLY A 38 0.65 26.23 22.73
CA GLY A 38 -0.06 26.20 24.01
C GLY A 38 -1.54 25.86 23.87
N ARG A 39 -1.90 25.02 22.88
CA ARG A 39 -3.26 24.55 22.64
C ARG A 39 -3.32 23.06 22.93
N GLU A 40 -4.43 22.62 23.49
CA GLU A 40 -4.77 21.19 23.56
C GLU A 40 -5.70 20.86 22.39
N ILE A 41 -5.46 19.70 21.76
CA ILE A 41 -6.31 19.15 20.71
C ILE A 41 -6.48 17.64 20.91
N SER A 42 -7.64 17.13 20.57
CA SER A 42 -7.96 15.69 20.56
C SER A 42 -7.72 15.10 19.17
N VAL A 43 -6.86 14.08 19.10
CA VAL A 43 -6.50 13.41 17.85
C VAL A 43 -6.74 11.92 18.01
N CYS A 44 -7.63 11.38 17.17
CA CYS A 44 -7.97 9.98 17.12
C CYS A 44 -7.42 9.32 15.85
N VAL A 45 -6.72 8.20 15.99
CA VAL A 45 -6.25 7.37 14.88
C VAL A 45 -6.95 6.01 14.94
N VAL A 46 -7.67 5.64 13.88
CA VAL A 46 -8.27 4.30 13.77
C VAL A 46 -7.45 3.42 12.83
N GLU A 47 -7.21 2.17 13.22
CA GLU A 47 -6.46 1.20 12.43
C GLU A 47 -7.19 -0.15 12.37
N LYS A 48 -7.29 -0.71 11.16
CA LYS A 48 -7.95 -1.99 10.94
C LYS A 48 -7.16 -3.20 11.48
N GLY A 49 -5.83 -3.12 11.55
CA GLY A 49 -4.99 -4.17 12.11
C GLY A 49 -5.18 -4.33 13.61
N SER A 50 -5.00 -5.54 14.12
CA SER A 50 -5.12 -5.85 15.56
C SER A 50 -4.18 -5.02 16.45
N GLU A 51 -3.09 -4.54 15.87
CA GLU A 51 -2.15 -3.57 16.44
C GLU A 51 -1.62 -2.66 15.31
N ALA A 52 -1.07 -1.50 15.68
CA ALA A 52 -0.33 -0.67 14.73
C ALA A 52 0.82 -1.50 14.13
N GLY A 53 0.96 -1.50 12.80
CA GLY A 53 2.01 -2.26 12.12
C GLY A 53 1.61 -3.68 11.68
N ALA A 54 0.57 -4.30 12.24
CA ALA A 54 0.15 -5.67 11.87
C ALA A 54 -0.17 -5.83 10.37
N HIS A 55 -0.67 -4.77 9.74
CA HIS A 55 -0.97 -4.71 8.31
C HIS A 55 0.11 -4.03 7.46
N SER A 56 1.23 -3.63 8.05
CA SER A 56 2.32 -2.96 7.34
C SER A 56 3.17 -3.97 6.58
N LEU A 57 3.45 -3.67 5.32
CA LEU A 57 4.31 -4.49 4.49
C LEU A 57 5.11 -3.61 3.53
N ALA A 58 6.43 -3.75 3.57
CA ALA A 58 7.33 -3.14 2.60
C ALA A 58 8.66 -3.90 2.52
N GLY A 59 9.35 -3.82 1.38
CA GLY A 59 10.77 -4.23 1.33
C GLY A 59 11.62 -3.39 2.30
N ALA A 60 11.27 -2.10 2.42
CA ALA A 60 11.71 -1.14 3.42
C ALA A 60 13.22 -0.86 3.47
N VAL A 61 13.68 -0.05 2.50
CA VAL A 61 14.85 0.81 2.66
C VAL A 61 14.36 2.24 2.89
N ILE A 62 14.51 2.74 4.12
CA ILE A 62 14.02 4.06 4.54
C ILE A 62 15.09 5.13 4.32
N ASP A 63 14.70 6.21 3.65
CA ASP A 63 15.39 7.49 3.68
C ASP A 63 14.97 8.26 4.95
N PRO A 64 15.90 8.55 5.88
CA PRO A 64 15.54 9.13 7.17
C PRO A 64 15.15 10.62 7.08
N ILE A 65 15.20 11.28 5.91
CA ILE A 65 14.97 12.73 5.78
C ILE A 65 13.70 13.23 6.49
N ALA A 66 12.57 12.55 6.32
CA ALA A 66 11.32 12.97 6.96
C ALA A 66 11.31 12.68 8.47
N LEU A 67 11.94 11.59 8.89
CA LEU A 67 12.08 11.26 10.31
C LEU A 67 13.00 12.26 11.03
N ASN A 68 14.10 12.69 10.38
CA ASN A 68 14.99 13.74 10.86
C ASN A 68 14.25 15.08 11.07
N GLU A 69 13.22 15.36 10.28
CA GLU A 69 12.38 16.55 10.46
C GLU A 69 11.32 16.38 11.57
N LEU A 70 10.69 15.20 11.66
CA LEU A 70 9.59 14.94 12.59
C LEU A 70 10.08 14.70 14.03
N ILE A 71 11.12 13.89 14.19
CA ILE A 71 11.70 13.49 15.48
C ILE A 71 13.23 13.53 15.34
N PRO A 72 13.87 14.70 15.43
CA PRO A 72 15.30 14.85 15.17
C PRO A 72 16.21 13.96 16.04
N ASP A 73 15.75 13.60 17.24
CA ASP A 73 16.38 12.75 18.26
C ASP A 73 15.87 11.30 18.23
N TRP A 74 15.41 10.82 17.07
CA TRP A 74 14.86 9.47 16.90
C TRP A 74 15.86 8.36 17.29
N LYS A 75 17.16 8.60 17.16
CA LYS A 75 18.21 7.64 17.54
C LYS A 75 18.25 7.44 19.05
N GLU A 76 18.24 8.53 19.79
CA GLU A 76 18.23 8.56 21.25
C GLU A 76 16.92 7.97 21.81
N LYS A 77 15.82 8.17 21.08
CA LYS A 77 14.49 7.58 21.37
C LYS A 77 14.34 6.11 20.92
N GLY A 78 15.40 5.48 20.43
CA GLY A 78 15.43 4.05 20.14
C GLY A 78 14.65 3.62 18.91
N ALA A 79 14.50 4.48 17.88
CA ALA A 79 13.82 4.06 16.65
C ALA A 79 14.51 2.84 16.01
N PRO A 80 13.77 1.87 15.44
CA PRO A 80 14.30 0.61 14.94
C PRO A 80 14.97 0.73 13.55
N LEU A 81 15.83 1.74 13.39
CA LEU A 81 16.66 1.99 12.20
C LEU A 81 18.12 1.59 12.51
N THR A 82 18.33 0.29 12.72
CA THR A 82 19.61 -0.27 13.21
C THR A 82 20.57 -0.67 12.10
N ARG A 83 20.07 -1.02 10.91
CA ARG A 83 20.89 -1.49 9.78
C ARG A 83 21.06 -0.43 8.70
N ALA A 84 22.16 0.32 8.75
CA ALA A 84 22.55 1.19 7.64
C ALA A 84 22.88 0.37 6.39
N VAL A 85 22.55 0.92 5.22
CA VAL A 85 22.96 0.34 3.92
C VAL A 85 24.46 0.54 3.73
N THR A 86 25.17 -0.54 3.42
CA THR A 86 26.63 -0.55 3.23
C THR A 86 27.01 -0.80 1.78
N GLN A 87 26.12 -1.42 0.99
CA GLN A 87 26.38 -1.75 -0.40
C GLN A 87 25.09 -1.80 -1.22
N ASP A 88 25.13 -1.17 -2.39
CA ASP A 88 24.09 -1.28 -3.42
C ASP A 88 24.54 -2.17 -4.59
N LYS A 89 23.64 -3.01 -5.09
CA LYS A 89 23.84 -3.85 -6.27
C LYS A 89 22.60 -3.82 -7.15
N VAL A 90 22.76 -3.46 -8.43
CA VAL A 90 21.66 -3.49 -9.41
C VAL A 90 21.99 -4.50 -10.50
N LEU A 91 21.07 -5.44 -10.75
CA LEU A 91 21.24 -6.52 -11.70
C LEU A 91 20.24 -6.45 -12.85
N PHE A 92 20.72 -6.77 -14.06
CA PHE A 92 19.86 -7.21 -15.15
C PHE A 92 19.98 -8.72 -15.30
N LEU A 93 18.84 -9.42 -15.18
CA LEU A 93 18.81 -10.88 -15.23
C LEU A 93 18.33 -11.35 -16.60
N THR A 94 19.07 -12.32 -17.12
CA THR A 94 18.55 -13.28 -18.11
C THR A 94 18.25 -14.58 -17.38
N GLU A 95 17.67 -15.57 -18.05
CA GLU A 95 17.36 -16.86 -17.39
C GLU A 95 18.58 -17.53 -16.71
N LYS A 96 19.79 -17.32 -17.24
CA LYS A 96 21.00 -18.04 -16.80
C LYS A 96 22.14 -17.14 -16.28
N LYS A 97 22.06 -15.83 -16.51
CA LYS A 97 23.15 -14.89 -16.25
C LYS A 97 22.62 -13.62 -15.61
N ALA A 98 23.39 -13.10 -14.65
CA ALA A 98 23.22 -11.78 -14.08
C ALA A 98 24.29 -10.82 -14.62
N PHE A 99 23.88 -9.60 -14.97
CA PHE A 99 24.76 -8.53 -15.38
C PHE A 99 24.66 -7.38 -14.39
N ASN A 100 25.78 -6.91 -13.86
CA ASN A 100 25.80 -5.72 -13.00
C ASN A 100 25.51 -4.48 -13.85
N LEU A 101 24.56 -3.67 -13.40
CA LEU A 101 24.28 -2.35 -13.93
C LEU A 101 24.95 -1.28 -13.06
N PRO A 102 25.32 -0.13 -13.63
CA PRO A 102 25.83 0.99 -12.83
C PRO A 102 24.75 1.50 -11.87
N ILE A 103 25.15 1.82 -10.65
CA ILE A 103 24.27 2.46 -9.67
C ILE A 103 23.95 3.87 -10.17
N THR A 104 22.66 4.17 -10.29
CA THR A 104 22.16 5.51 -10.63
C THR A 104 21.66 6.20 -9.36
N PRO A 105 21.46 7.54 -9.35
CA PRO A 105 21.00 8.25 -8.15
C PRO A 105 19.71 7.69 -7.53
N ASN A 106 18.84 7.05 -8.32
CA ASN A 106 17.62 6.43 -7.81
C ASN A 106 17.88 5.16 -6.98
N PHE A 107 19.01 4.49 -7.21
CA PHE A 107 19.44 3.27 -6.50
C PHE A 107 20.62 3.53 -5.57
N ASP A 108 21.02 4.78 -5.35
CA ASP A 108 21.98 5.15 -4.32
C ASP A 108 21.25 5.19 -2.97
N ASN A 109 21.64 4.28 -2.07
CA ASN A 109 21.07 4.18 -0.74
C ASN A 109 22.03 4.64 0.36
N HIS A 110 23.05 5.44 0.02
CA HIS A 110 23.90 6.06 1.03
C HIS A 110 23.07 6.87 2.04
N GLY A 111 23.27 6.59 3.34
CA GLY A 111 22.54 7.25 4.42
C GLY A 111 21.16 6.64 4.74
N ASN A 112 20.70 5.65 3.97
CA ASN A 112 19.44 4.96 4.20
C ASN A 112 19.61 3.75 5.13
N TYR A 113 18.49 3.23 5.62
CA TYR A 113 18.44 2.09 6.55
C TYR A 113 17.53 0.99 6.01
N ILE A 114 17.96 -0.26 6.15
CA ILE A 114 17.10 -1.44 5.92
C ILE A 114 16.35 -1.70 7.23
N VAL A 115 15.03 -1.79 7.17
CA VAL A 115 14.20 -1.92 8.38
C VAL A 115 13.11 -2.97 8.22
N SER A 116 12.48 -3.31 9.34
CA SER A 116 11.11 -3.82 9.35
C SER A 116 10.15 -2.64 9.43
N LEU A 117 9.21 -2.52 8.48
CA LEU A 117 8.26 -1.41 8.49
C LEU A 117 7.25 -1.57 9.64
N GLY A 118 6.84 -2.80 9.94
CA GLY A 118 6.00 -3.11 11.11
C GLY A 118 6.60 -2.55 12.40
N GLU A 119 7.88 -2.79 12.67
CA GLU A 119 8.56 -2.26 13.86
C GLU A 119 8.64 -0.73 13.88
N VAL A 120 8.95 -0.10 12.75
CA VAL A 120 8.97 1.38 12.64
C VAL A 120 7.59 1.97 12.92
N VAL A 121 6.52 1.33 12.44
CA VAL A 121 5.15 1.77 12.67
C VAL A 121 4.75 1.62 14.14
N ARG A 122 5.10 0.50 14.80
CA ARG A 122 4.86 0.36 16.25
C ARG A 122 5.58 1.43 17.05
N TRP A 123 6.85 1.67 16.75
CA TRP A 123 7.61 2.73 17.41
C TRP A 123 6.99 4.13 17.18
N LEU A 124 6.56 4.44 15.95
CA LEU A 124 5.84 5.70 15.67
C LEU A 124 4.52 5.80 16.45
N ALA A 125 3.81 4.69 16.66
CA ALA A 125 2.59 4.66 17.45
C ALA A 125 2.89 4.98 18.92
N GLU A 126 3.92 4.37 19.50
CA GLU A 126 4.39 4.70 20.85
C GLU A 126 4.77 6.19 20.96
N GLN A 127 5.45 6.77 19.96
CA GLN A 127 5.78 8.20 19.96
C GLN A 127 4.53 9.07 19.91
N ALA A 128 3.49 8.67 19.18
CA ALA A 128 2.22 9.39 19.09
C ALA A 128 1.42 9.28 20.40
N GLU A 129 1.31 8.10 21.00
CA GLU A 129 0.64 7.87 22.29
C GLU A 129 1.29 8.68 23.42
N ASN A 130 2.63 8.74 23.44
CA ASN A 130 3.38 9.57 24.39
C ASN A 130 3.06 11.07 24.28
N LEU A 131 2.55 11.53 23.13
CA LEU A 131 2.08 12.90 22.93
C LEU A 131 0.59 13.08 23.25
N GLY A 132 -0.12 12.02 23.65
CA GLY A 132 -1.55 12.03 23.96
C GLY A 132 -2.44 11.92 22.71
N VAL A 133 -1.99 11.16 21.71
CA VAL A 133 -2.85 10.69 20.59
C VAL A 133 -3.60 9.45 21.05
N GLU A 134 -4.89 9.37 20.75
CA GLU A 134 -5.69 8.17 20.97
C GLU A 134 -5.58 7.27 19.73
N ILE A 135 -5.03 6.06 19.88
CA ILE A 135 -4.90 5.10 18.79
C ILE A 135 -5.80 3.89 19.09
N TYR A 136 -6.69 3.61 18.15
CA TYR A 136 -7.67 2.52 18.22
C TYR A 136 -7.34 1.46 17.16
N PRO A 137 -6.39 0.54 17.44
CA PRO A 137 -6.20 -0.64 16.60
C PRO A 137 -7.38 -1.60 16.75
N GLY A 138 -7.63 -2.39 15.71
CA GLY A 138 -8.78 -3.28 15.61
C GLY A 138 -10.08 -2.56 15.24
N PHE A 139 -10.04 -1.28 14.88
CA PHE A 139 -11.21 -0.49 14.47
C PHE A 139 -11.04 -0.05 13.02
N ALA A 140 -11.73 -0.72 12.10
CA ALA A 140 -11.74 -0.34 10.70
C ALA A 140 -12.76 0.79 10.46
N ALA A 141 -12.33 1.91 9.88
CA ALA A 141 -13.26 2.88 9.32
C ALA A 141 -13.96 2.26 8.10
N ALA A 142 -15.28 2.16 8.16
CA ALA A 142 -16.11 1.47 7.16
C ALA A 142 -16.99 2.42 6.36
N GLU A 143 -17.28 3.62 6.89
CA GLU A 143 -18.18 4.59 6.29
C GLU A 143 -17.65 6.02 6.47
N VAL A 144 -17.84 6.87 5.45
CA VAL A 144 -17.61 8.31 5.57
C VAL A 144 -18.91 9.00 5.95
N LEU A 145 -18.87 9.82 7.00
CA LEU A 145 -20.00 10.63 7.43
C LEU A 145 -19.92 12.01 6.79
N TYR A 146 -21.08 12.56 6.41
CA TYR A 146 -21.18 13.87 5.77
C TYR A 146 -22.13 14.79 6.53
N HIS A 147 -21.82 16.09 6.53
CA HIS A 147 -22.76 17.14 6.91
C HIS A 147 -23.83 17.33 5.82
N GLU A 148 -24.90 18.05 6.16
CA GLU A 148 -25.97 18.38 5.21
C GLU A 148 -25.47 19.18 3.99
N ASP A 149 -24.44 20.01 4.17
CA ASP A 149 -23.80 20.78 3.08
C ASP A 149 -22.92 19.91 2.15
N GLY A 150 -22.77 18.62 2.47
CA GLY A 150 -22.00 17.63 1.71
C GLY A 150 -20.52 17.56 2.07
N SER A 151 -20.03 18.38 2.99
CA SER A 151 -18.66 18.27 3.54
C SER A 151 -18.51 17.05 4.45
N VAL A 152 -17.27 16.60 4.65
CA VAL A 152 -16.98 15.45 5.53
C VAL A 152 -17.16 15.85 6.99
N LYS A 153 -17.94 15.04 7.71
CA LYS A 153 -18.20 15.15 9.16
C LYS A 153 -17.28 14.26 9.99
N GLY A 154 -16.78 13.18 9.41
CA GLY A 154 -16.05 12.15 10.12
C GLY A 154 -16.15 10.80 9.45
N ILE A 155 -16.02 9.74 10.25
CA ILE A 155 -16.19 8.35 9.82
C ILE A 155 -17.06 7.57 10.80
N ALA A 156 -17.55 6.40 10.38
CA ALA A 156 -18.03 5.39 11.30
C ALA A 156 -17.18 4.11 11.19
N THR A 157 -16.95 3.46 12.32
CA THR A 157 -16.31 2.15 12.36
C THR A 157 -17.28 1.06 11.87
N GLY A 158 -16.74 -0.09 11.45
CA GLY A 158 -17.55 -1.24 11.05
C GLY A 158 -18.34 -1.83 12.24
N ASN A 159 -19.52 -2.37 11.96
CA ASN A 159 -20.26 -3.18 12.93
C ASN A 159 -19.49 -4.49 13.21
N MET A 160 -19.60 -5.00 14.43
CA MET A 160 -19.06 -6.30 14.83
C MET A 160 -20.18 -7.33 14.97
N GLY A 161 -19.86 -8.61 14.83
CA GLY A 161 -20.82 -9.69 15.04
C GLY A 161 -21.97 -9.71 14.03
N VAL A 162 -21.68 -9.40 12.76
CA VAL A 162 -22.61 -9.61 11.62
C VAL A 162 -22.30 -10.97 11.00
N GLY A 163 -23.33 -11.79 10.77
CA GLY A 163 -23.21 -13.12 10.18
C GLY A 163 -22.86 -13.09 8.69
N LYS A 164 -22.41 -14.22 8.14
CA LYS A 164 -22.19 -14.39 6.69
C LYS A 164 -23.43 -14.10 5.83
N ASP A 165 -24.61 -14.29 6.39
CA ASP A 165 -25.91 -13.99 5.79
C ASP A 165 -26.25 -12.48 5.80
N GLY A 166 -25.45 -11.67 6.48
CA GLY A 166 -25.64 -10.23 6.66
C GLY A 166 -26.53 -9.87 7.85
N GLU A 167 -26.99 -10.85 8.63
CA GLU A 167 -27.86 -10.63 9.77
C GLU A 167 -27.06 -10.45 11.07
N PRO A 168 -27.54 -9.62 12.02
CA PRO A 168 -26.93 -9.51 13.35
C PRO A 168 -26.87 -10.85 14.10
N THR A 169 -25.73 -11.17 14.69
CA THR A 169 -25.58 -12.32 15.60
C THR A 169 -25.85 -11.93 17.06
N ASP A 170 -25.80 -12.89 17.98
CA ASP A 170 -25.88 -12.64 19.43
C ASP A 170 -24.74 -11.73 19.96
N SER A 171 -23.64 -11.60 19.20
CA SER A 171 -22.50 -10.73 19.53
C SER A 171 -22.52 -9.40 18.78
N PHE A 172 -23.64 -9.05 18.11
CA PHE A 172 -23.73 -7.84 17.32
C PHE A 172 -23.46 -6.58 18.15
N GLN A 173 -22.57 -5.74 17.64
CA GLN A 173 -22.33 -4.41 18.19
C GLN A 173 -22.33 -3.39 17.05
N PRO A 174 -23.11 -2.30 17.15
CA PRO A 174 -23.07 -1.24 16.17
C PRO A 174 -21.69 -0.56 16.18
N GLY A 175 -21.21 -0.19 15.01
CA GLY A 175 -20.03 0.66 14.89
C GLY A 175 -20.24 2.02 15.56
N MET A 176 -19.13 2.73 15.81
CA MET A 176 -19.12 4.03 16.47
C MET A 176 -18.88 5.14 15.45
N GLU A 177 -19.57 6.27 15.61
CA GLU A 177 -19.33 7.46 14.81
C GLU A 177 -18.24 8.33 15.44
N LEU A 178 -17.22 8.68 14.65
CA LEU A 178 -16.15 9.57 15.07
C LEU A 178 -16.29 10.87 14.25
N TRP A 179 -16.81 11.90 14.89
CA TRP A 179 -17.01 13.21 14.28
C TRP A 179 -15.77 14.06 14.48
N ALA A 180 -15.37 14.82 13.46
CA ALA A 180 -14.19 15.66 13.54
C ALA A 180 -14.30 16.95 12.73
N GLN A 181 -13.57 17.98 13.16
CA GLN A 181 -13.39 19.19 12.35
C GLN A 181 -12.67 18.87 11.04
N GLN A 182 -11.68 17.96 11.10
CA GLN A 182 -10.93 17.49 9.95
C GLN A 182 -10.71 15.97 10.01
N THR A 183 -10.93 15.30 8.88
CA THR A 183 -10.62 13.88 8.71
C THR A 183 -9.45 13.69 7.74
N LEU A 184 -8.37 13.04 8.17
CA LEU A 184 -7.22 12.72 7.33
C LEU A 184 -7.31 11.26 6.89
N PHE A 185 -7.35 11.04 5.58
CA PHE A 185 -7.42 9.72 4.98
C PHE A 185 -6.00 9.22 4.67
N ALA A 186 -5.54 8.24 5.46
CA ALA A 186 -4.19 7.68 5.45
C ALA A 186 -4.18 6.15 5.26
N GLU A 187 -5.21 5.60 4.60
CA GLU A 187 -5.42 4.15 4.39
C GLU A 187 -4.33 3.46 3.54
N GLY A 188 -3.44 4.25 2.94
CA GLY A 188 -2.40 3.81 2.02
C GLY A 188 -2.93 3.46 0.63
N CYS A 189 -2.15 2.65 -0.10
CA CYS A 189 -2.45 2.30 -1.49
C CYS A 189 -3.86 1.70 -1.64
N ARG A 190 -4.68 2.33 -2.49
CA ARG A 190 -6.07 1.94 -2.79
C ARG A 190 -6.93 1.83 -1.52
N GLY A 191 -6.93 2.89 -0.72
CA GLY A 191 -7.85 3.08 0.41
C GLY A 191 -9.31 2.96 -0.03
N SER A 192 -10.14 2.30 0.78
CA SER A 192 -11.54 2.03 0.44
C SER A 192 -12.40 3.27 0.59
N LEU A 193 -12.18 4.05 1.64
CA LEU A 193 -12.87 5.32 1.82
C LEU A 193 -12.25 6.40 0.93
N SER A 194 -10.93 6.39 0.77
CA SER A 194 -10.20 7.29 -0.12
C SER A 194 -10.70 7.19 -1.57
N LYS A 195 -10.95 5.97 -2.07
CA LYS A 195 -11.56 5.73 -3.39
C LYS A 195 -12.93 6.42 -3.51
N GLN A 196 -13.79 6.27 -2.51
CA GLN A 196 -15.13 6.88 -2.48
C GLN A 196 -15.06 8.41 -2.39
N ILE A 197 -14.14 8.94 -1.59
CA ILE A 197 -13.88 10.38 -1.45
C ILE A 197 -13.42 10.98 -2.78
N ILE A 198 -12.44 10.35 -3.45
CA ILE A 198 -11.93 10.80 -4.74
C ILE A 198 -13.07 10.88 -5.76
N GLU A 199 -13.91 9.85 -5.83
CA GLU A 199 -15.07 9.81 -6.73
C GLU A 199 -16.11 10.88 -6.39
N ARG A 200 -16.54 10.96 -5.13
CA ARG A 200 -17.61 11.88 -4.68
C ARG A 200 -17.25 13.34 -4.93
N PHE A 201 -16.02 13.74 -4.58
CA PHE A 201 -15.55 15.11 -4.75
C PHE A 201 -14.87 15.35 -6.11
N LYS A 202 -14.80 14.35 -6.99
CA LYS A 202 -14.13 14.40 -8.30
C LYS A 202 -12.70 14.91 -8.22
N LEU A 203 -11.96 14.45 -7.20
CA LEU A 203 -10.63 14.96 -6.88
C LEU A 203 -9.61 14.64 -7.97
N ASP A 204 -9.85 13.60 -8.76
CA ASP A 204 -8.99 13.12 -9.83
C ASP A 204 -9.28 13.73 -11.21
N GLN A 205 -10.28 14.62 -11.34
CA GLN A 205 -10.76 15.15 -12.62
C GLN A 205 -9.67 15.83 -13.49
N ASN A 206 -8.60 16.33 -12.86
CA ASN A 206 -7.49 17.02 -13.51
C ASN A 206 -6.17 16.22 -13.44
N SER A 207 -6.24 14.94 -13.07
CA SER A 207 -5.09 14.04 -12.95
C SER A 207 -5.21 12.86 -13.90
N GLN A 208 -4.11 12.15 -14.15
CA GLN A 208 -4.17 10.85 -14.81
C GLN A 208 -4.62 9.78 -13.82
N PRO A 209 -5.21 8.66 -14.28
CA PRO A 209 -5.49 7.54 -13.40
C PRO A 209 -4.24 7.12 -12.63
N GLN A 210 -4.42 6.76 -11.36
CA GLN A 210 -3.38 6.10 -10.60
C GLN A 210 -3.03 4.76 -11.25
N THR A 211 -1.74 4.46 -11.33
CA THR A 211 -1.23 3.15 -11.75
C THR A 211 -0.64 2.46 -10.53
N TYR A 212 -0.51 1.13 -10.59
CA TYR A 212 -0.22 0.31 -9.44
C TYR A 212 0.69 -0.86 -9.80
N GLY A 213 1.39 -1.36 -8.79
CA GLY A 213 2.10 -2.63 -8.81
C GLY A 213 1.59 -3.54 -7.70
N LEU A 214 1.84 -4.84 -7.81
CA LEU A 214 1.71 -5.80 -6.72
C LEU A 214 3.10 -6.19 -6.25
N GLY A 215 3.41 -5.86 -4.99
CA GLY A 215 4.60 -6.35 -4.29
C GLY A 215 4.27 -7.59 -3.46
N ILE A 216 5.08 -8.63 -3.63
CA ILE A 216 5.05 -9.84 -2.80
C ILE A 216 6.38 -9.93 -2.08
N LYS A 217 6.35 -10.20 -0.77
CA LYS A 217 7.53 -10.23 0.10
C LYS A 217 7.56 -11.53 0.89
N GLU A 218 8.77 -12.05 1.08
CA GLU A 218 9.11 -13.06 2.07
C GLU A 218 10.26 -12.55 2.95
N VAL A 219 10.32 -13.05 4.19
CA VAL A 219 11.51 -12.93 5.04
C VAL A 219 12.08 -14.32 5.25
N TRP A 220 13.40 -14.40 5.14
CA TRP A 220 14.17 -15.64 5.29
C TRP A 220 15.22 -15.47 6.38
N GLU A 221 15.41 -16.50 7.19
CA GLU A 221 16.64 -16.70 7.94
C GLU A 221 17.60 -17.50 7.07
N VAL A 222 18.83 -17.03 6.91
CA VAL A 222 19.84 -17.68 6.07
C VAL A 222 21.09 -18.00 6.89
N PRO A 223 21.90 -18.99 6.50
CA PRO A 223 23.20 -19.23 7.14
C PRO A 223 24.09 -17.99 7.06
N SER A 224 24.94 -17.78 8.07
CA SER A 224 25.79 -16.58 8.15
C SER A 224 26.74 -16.44 6.97
N GLU A 225 27.18 -17.55 6.36
CA GLU A 225 28.01 -17.56 5.15
C GLU A 225 27.29 -17.04 3.89
N GLN A 226 25.95 -17.08 3.86
CA GLN A 226 25.14 -16.52 2.77
C GLN A 226 24.67 -15.08 3.06
N HIS A 227 24.93 -14.58 4.27
CA HIS A 227 24.42 -13.30 4.74
C HIS A 227 25.46 -12.18 4.59
N GLN A 228 25.05 -11.03 4.03
CA GLN A 228 25.88 -9.84 3.81
C GLN A 228 25.20 -8.59 4.41
N PRO A 229 25.33 -8.33 5.72
CA PRO A 229 24.60 -7.27 6.40
C PRO A 229 24.75 -5.90 5.73
N GLY A 230 23.63 -5.24 5.43
CA GLY A 230 23.60 -3.92 4.81
C GLY A 230 23.64 -3.94 3.27
N LEU A 231 23.66 -5.12 2.65
CA LEU A 231 23.51 -5.27 1.21
C LEU A 231 22.07 -5.01 0.77
N VAL A 232 21.92 -4.11 -0.20
CA VAL A 232 20.69 -3.81 -0.92
C VAL A 232 20.87 -4.22 -2.38
N MET A 233 20.17 -5.27 -2.81
CA MET A 233 20.17 -5.71 -4.20
C MET A 233 18.81 -5.46 -4.86
N HIS A 234 18.83 -4.92 -6.08
CA HIS A 234 17.68 -4.82 -6.96
C HIS A 234 17.95 -5.56 -8.27
N SER A 235 16.90 -6.08 -8.90
CA SER A 235 17.02 -6.66 -10.24
C SER A 235 15.84 -6.38 -11.15
N ALA A 236 16.12 -6.28 -12.45
CA ALA A 236 15.13 -6.24 -13.53
C ALA A 236 15.42 -7.32 -14.58
N GLY A 237 14.48 -7.53 -15.50
CA GLY A 237 14.57 -8.55 -16.54
C GLY A 237 13.90 -9.85 -16.12
N TRP A 238 14.58 -10.98 -16.29
CA TRP A 238 14.03 -12.30 -16.00
C TRP A 238 13.52 -12.41 -14.55
N PRO A 239 12.35 -13.03 -14.29
CA PRO A 239 11.57 -13.87 -15.22
C PRO A 239 10.55 -13.16 -16.10
N LEU A 240 10.42 -11.83 -15.98
CA LEU A 240 9.48 -11.05 -16.78
C LEU A 240 9.93 -10.92 -18.23
N ASP A 241 8.95 -10.76 -19.13
CA ASP A 241 9.22 -10.39 -20.51
C ASP A 241 9.62 -8.91 -20.62
N SER A 242 10.04 -8.47 -21.81
CA SER A 242 10.51 -7.09 -22.00
C SER A 242 9.41 -6.03 -21.96
N LYS A 243 8.13 -6.43 -21.88
CA LYS A 243 6.97 -5.52 -21.91
C LYS A 243 6.29 -5.39 -20.55
N THR A 244 6.52 -6.35 -19.66
CA THR A 244 5.96 -6.36 -18.32
C THR A 244 6.86 -5.58 -17.39
N TYR A 245 6.32 -4.52 -16.78
CA TYR A 245 7.04 -3.76 -15.79
C TYR A 245 7.14 -4.55 -14.48
N GLY A 246 8.32 -4.53 -13.86
CA GLY A 246 8.54 -5.19 -12.59
C GLY A 246 10.01 -5.47 -12.31
N GLY A 247 10.26 -6.07 -11.16
CA GLY A 247 11.60 -6.34 -10.67
C GLY A 247 11.59 -6.94 -9.29
N ALA A 248 12.78 -7.24 -8.78
CA ALA A 248 12.96 -7.85 -7.48
C ALA A 248 13.84 -7.00 -6.56
N PHE A 249 13.73 -7.27 -5.28
CA PHE A 249 14.64 -6.77 -4.27
C PHE A 249 15.10 -7.90 -3.33
N VAL A 250 16.34 -7.80 -2.86
CA VAL A 250 16.94 -8.70 -1.85
C VAL A 250 17.76 -7.85 -0.89
N TYR A 251 17.31 -7.72 0.35
CA TYR A 251 17.92 -6.87 1.37
C TYR A 251 18.37 -7.70 2.57
N HIS A 252 19.62 -7.56 2.96
CA HIS A 252 20.22 -8.27 4.09
C HIS A 252 20.20 -7.37 5.32
N PHE A 253 19.35 -7.70 6.30
CA PHE A 253 19.21 -6.94 7.54
C PHE A 253 19.60 -7.75 8.78
N ASP A 254 19.23 -7.30 9.97
CA ASP A 254 19.74 -7.88 11.22
C ASP A 254 19.38 -9.37 11.42
N ASP A 255 20.11 -10.05 12.30
CA ASP A 255 19.91 -11.45 12.70
C ASP A 255 19.98 -12.50 11.59
N ASN A 256 20.86 -12.30 10.59
CA ASN A 256 20.93 -13.15 9.40
C ASN A 256 19.61 -13.25 8.62
N LYS A 257 18.77 -12.21 8.70
CA LYS A 257 17.53 -12.15 7.96
C LYS A 257 17.73 -11.50 6.60
N VAL A 258 17.02 -12.03 5.60
CA VAL A 258 16.98 -11.50 4.24
C VAL A 258 15.52 -11.23 3.88
N ALA A 259 15.20 -9.97 3.61
CA ALA A 259 13.93 -9.58 3.02
C ALA A 259 14.05 -9.71 1.50
N VAL A 260 13.22 -10.53 0.88
CA VAL A 260 13.18 -10.71 -0.56
C VAL A 260 11.78 -10.46 -1.08
N GLY A 261 11.66 -9.79 -2.21
CA GLY A 261 10.37 -9.59 -2.82
C GLY A 261 10.43 -9.30 -4.30
N PHE A 262 9.25 -9.29 -4.89
CA PHE A 262 9.06 -9.12 -6.32
C PHE A 262 7.86 -8.22 -6.56
N VAL A 263 8.03 -7.27 -7.48
CA VAL A 263 7.00 -6.32 -7.89
C VAL A 263 6.65 -6.60 -9.34
N VAL A 264 5.35 -6.68 -9.63
CA VAL A 264 4.81 -6.69 -11.00
C VAL A 264 3.86 -5.52 -11.15
N GLY A 265 4.11 -4.68 -12.15
CA GLY A 265 3.19 -3.60 -12.55
C GLY A 265 1.85 -4.21 -12.96
N LEU A 266 0.76 -3.71 -12.38
CA LEU A 266 -0.59 -4.18 -12.67
C LEU A 266 -1.07 -3.73 -14.05
N ASP A 267 -0.23 -3.10 -14.86
CA ASP A 267 -0.43 -2.83 -16.29
C ASP A 267 -0.03 -4.00 -17.20
N TYR A 268 0.34 -5.16 -16.63
CA TYR A 268 0.64 -6.35 -17.43
C TYR A 268 -0.56 -6.79 -18.28
N GLN A 269 -0.26 -7.35 -19.46
CA GLN A 269 -1.28 -7.62 -20.50
C GLN A 269 -1.71 -9.08 -20.59
N ASN A 270 -0.86 -10.03 -20.22
CA ASN A 270 -1.15 -11.46 -20.36
C ASN A 270 -2.00 -11.95 -19.16
N PRO A 271 -3.26 -12.38 -19.35
CA PRO A 271 -4.11 -12.82 -18.24
C PRO A 271 -3.64 -14.13 -17.58
N TYR A 272 -2.72 -14.85 -18.20
CA TYR A 272 -2.11 -16.05 -17.64
C TYR A 272 -0.91 -15.77 -16.71
N LEU A 273 -0.44 -14.52 -16.63
CA LEU A 273 0.64 -14.13 -15.72
C LEU A 273 0.16 -14.21 -14.28
N SER A 274 0.97 -14.83 -13.42
CA SER A 274 0.77 -14.81 -11.97
C SER A 274 1.97 -14.14 -11.30
N PRO A 275 1.78 -12.96 -10.67
CA PRO A 275 2.87 -12.30 -9.94
C PRO A 275 3.48 -13.18 -8.84
N PHE A 276 2.65 -14.02 -8.19
CA PHE A 276 3.12 -15.00 -7.21
C PHE A 276 4.07 -16.03 -7.84
N GLU A 277 3.68 -16.64 -8.96
CA GLU A 277 4.52 -17.65 -9.60
C GLU A 277 5.79 -17.03 -10.21
N GLU A 278 5.73 -15.80 -10.72
CA GLU A 278 6.94 -15.08 -11.17
C GLU A 278 7.90 -14.83 -10.01
N PHE A 279 7.40 -14.47 -8.84
CA PHE A 279 8.22 -14.33 -7.63
C PHE A 279 8.87 -15.65 -7.20
N GLN A 280 8.10 -16.75 -7.16
CA GLN A 280 8.66 -18.07 -6.82
C GLN A 280 9.72 -18.47 -7.87
N ARG A 281 9.43 -18.27 -9.16
CA ARG A 281 10.35 -18.55 -10.26
C ARG A 281 11.62 -17.72 -10.17
N PHE A 282 11.52 -16.42 -9.84
CA PHE A 282 12.68 -15.52 -9.68
C PHE A 282 13.74 -16.09 -8.74
N LYS A 283 13.31 -16.65 -7.59
CA LYS A 283 14.22 -17.22 -6.58
C LYS A 283 15.08 -18.36 -7.14
N THR A 284 14.64 -19.05 -8.19
CA THR A 284 15.38 -20.15 -8.82
C THR A 284 16.58 -19.70 -9.68
N HIS A 285 16.69 -18.40 -9.97
CA HIS A 285 17.79 -17.86 -10.78
C HIS A 285 19.16 -18.20 -10.15
N PRO A 286 20.19 -18.64 -10.91
CA PRO A 286 21.47 -19.09 -10.36
C PRO A 286 22.19 -18.08 -9.46
N GLU A 287 22.04 -16.78 -9.71
CA GLU A 287 22.64 -15.73 -8.86
C GLU A 287 21.86 -15.50 -7.56
N ILE A 288 20.56 -15.79 -7.55
CA ILE A 288 19.65 -15.49 -6.44
C ILE A 288 19.52 -16.69 -5.49
N ARG A 289 19.42 -17.90 -6.04
CA ARG A 289 19.22 -19.13 -5.26
C ARG A 289 20.26 -19.34 -4.17
N LYS A 290 21.51 -18.91 -4.42
CA LYS A 290 22.65 -19.08 -3.51
C LYS A 290 22.38 -18.46 -2.14
N THR A 291 21.75 -17.29 -2.11
CA THR A 291 21.39 -16.58 -0.88
C THR A 291 20.52 -17.41 0.06
N PHE A 292 19.70 -18.31 -0.49
CA PHE A 292 18.71 -19.08 0.27
C PHE A 292 19.11 -20.54 0.46
N GLU A 293 20.30 -20.96 0.02
CA GLU A 293 20.79 -22.32 0.24
C GLU A 293 20.96 -22.59 1.75
N GLY A 294 20.26 -23.61 2.26
CA GLY A 294 20.22 -23.91 3.70
C GLY A 294 19.39 -22.94 4.53
N GLY A 295 18.72 -21.97 3.89
CA GLY A 295 17.85 -21.00 4.55
C GLY A 295 16.46 -21.54 4.87
N ARG A 296 15.73 -20.80 5.70
CA ARG A 296 14.35 -21.08 6.09
C ARG A 296 13.50 -19.84 5.88
N ARG A 297 12.42 -19.97 5.12
CA ARG A 297 11.40 -18.93 5.00
C ARG A 297 10.60 -18.82 6.30
N ILE A 298 10.43 -17.61 6.80
CA ILE A 298 9.78 -17.36 8.10
C ILE A 298 8.55 -16.46 8.02
N ALA A 299 8.40 -15.65 6.97
CA ALA A 299 7.24 -14.78 6.79
C ALA A 299 6.90 -14.63 5.31
N TYR A 300 5.63 -14.29 5.04
CA TYR A 300 5.10 -13.99 3.72
C TYR A 300 4.07 -12.87 3.80
N GLY A 301 3.97 -12.06 2.75
CA GLY A 301 2.86 -11.16 2.58
C GLY A 301 2.84 -10.51 1.21
N ALA A 302 1.76 -9.78 0.93
CA ALA A 302 1.63 -9.03 -0.30
C ALA A 302 0.86 -7.72 -0.09
N ARG A 303 1.24 -6.70 -0.87
CA ARG A 303 0.61 -5.38 -0.85
C ARG A 303 0.69 -4.75 -2.24
N SER A 304 -0.38 -4.14 -2.70
CA SER A 304 -0.29 -3.23 -3.84
C SER A 304 0.43 -1.94 -3.45
N LEU A 305 1.17 -1.39 -4.39
CA LEU A 305 1.83 -0.09 -4.29
C LEU A 305 1.39 0.78 -5.46
N ILE A 306 1.44 2.09 -5.27
CA ILE A 306 1.15 3.08 -6.30
C ILE A 306 2.38 3.34 -7.18
N GLU A 307 2.16 3.62 -8.46
CA GLU A 307 3.21 3.82 -9.46
C GLU A 307 3.00 5.06 -10.33
N GLY A 308 1.89 5.79 -10.17
CA GLY A 308 1.51 6.88 -11.06
C GLY A 308 2.27 8.18 -10.81
N GLY A 309 2.83 8.36 -9.62
CA GLY A 309 3.63 9.53 -9.26
C GLY A 309 2.88 10.86 -9.44
N LEU A 310 3.63 11.93 -9.72
CA LEU A 310 3.11 13.30 -9.77
C LEU A 310 1.92 13.47 -10.72
N GLN A 311 1.89 12.77 -11.86
CA GLN A 311 0.81 12.89 -12.85
C GLN A 311 -0.53 12.34 -12.37
N SER A 312 -0.52 11.46 -11.35
CA SER A 312 -1.70 10.78 -10.84
C SER A 312 -2.11 11.27 -9.45
N LEU A 313 -1.47 12.33 -8.94
CA LEU A 313 -1.91 12.94 -7.68
C LEU A 313 -3.26 13.65 -7.90
N PRO A 314 -4.30 13.30 -7.12
CA PRO A 314 -5.56 14.01 -7.16
C PRO A 314 -5.42 15.37 -6.45
N LYS A 315 -6.50 16.17 -6.46
CA LYS A 315 -6.64 17.28 -5.52
C LYS A 315 -6.57 16.73 -4.09
N LEU A 316 -5.68 17.30 -3.28
CA LEU A 316 -5.30 16.72 -2.00
C LEU A 316 -6.24 17.07 -0.83
N SER A 317 -6.97 18.18 -0.92
CA SER A 317 -7.87 18.69 0.12
C SER A 317 -9.29 18.91 -0.40
N PHE A 318 -10.24 18.81 0.52
CA PHE A 318 -11.67 19.04 0.33
C PHE A 318 -12.29 19.50 1.64
N LYS A 319 -13.55 19.91 1.62
CA LYS A 319 -14.25 20.36 2.82
C LYS A 319 -14.38 19.23 3.86
N GLY A 320 -13.77 19.43 5.02
CA GLY A 320 -13.77 18.48 6.14
C GLY A 320 -12.68 17.42 6.07
N GLY A 321 -11.79 17.42 5.08
CA GLY A 321 -10.73 16.41 5.05
C GLY A 321 -9.64 16.56 3.98
N ILE A 322 -8.65 15.67 4.10
CA ILE A 322 -7.43 15.64 3.28
C ILE A 322 -7.01 14.19 2.97
N LEU A 323 -6.38 13.96 1.81
CA LEU A 323 -5.67 12.73 1.45
C LEU A 323 -4.16 12.87 1.72
N VAL A 324 -3.54 11.86 2.35
CA VAL A 324 -2.08 11.82 2.60
C VAL A 324 -1.45 10.49 2.20
N GLY A 325 -0.12 10.46 2.08
CA GLY A 325 0.64 9.25 1.76
C GLY A 325 0.18 8.54 0.49
N ASP A 326 0.13 7.22 0.53
CA ASP A 326 -0.26 6.40 -0.63
C ASP A 326 -1.78 6.40 -0.89
N ALA A 327 -2.59 6.96 0.03
CA ALA A 327 -4.00 7.22 -0.25
C ALA A 327 -4.15 8.33 -1.31
N ALA A 328 -3.23 9.30 -1.32
CA ALA A 328 -3.12 10.31 -2.37
C ALA A 328 -2.29 9.84 -3.57
N GLY A 329 -1.06 9.34 -3.34
CA GLY A 329 -0.18 9.01 -4.48
C GLY A 329 1.31 9.34 -4.33
N PHE A 330 1.85 9.54 -3.12
CA PHE A 330 3.17 10.18 -2.94
C PHE A 330 4.42 9.27 -3.10
N LEU A 331 4.31 8.05 -3.62
CA LEU A 331 5.44 7.13 -3.75
C LEU A 331 6.42 7.56 -4.86
N ASN A 332 7.72 7.59 -4.55
CA ASN A 332 8.77 7.71 -5.55
C ASN A 332 9.10 6.32 -6.12
N MET A 333 8.48 6.00 -7.26
CA MET A 333 8.59 4.67 -7.86
C MET A 333 10.01 4.29 -8.29
N PRO A 334 10.76 5.16 -8.99
CA PRO A 334 12.14 4.85 -9.38
C PRO A 334 13.07 4.52 -8.21
N ARG A 335 12.88 5.16 -7.06
CA ARG A 335 13.63 4.85 -5.83
C ARG A 335 13.07 3.65 -5.06
N ILE A 336 11.86 3.20 -5.41
CA ILE A 336 11.04 2.22 -4.69
C ILE A 336 10.85 2.65 -3.22
N LYS A 337 10.58 3.95 -3.01
CA LYS A 337 10.46 4.54 -1.67
C LYS A 337 9.22 5.42 -1.58
N GLY A 338 8.34 5.07 -0.65
CA GLY A 338 7.14 5.84 -0.33
C GLY A 338 7.03 6.25 1.14
N ILE A 339 7.89 5.73 2.02
CA ILE A 339 7.73 5.93 3.48
C ILE A 339 8.03 7.38 3.84
N HIS A 340 9.20 7.90 3.46
CA HIS A 340 9.62 9.27 3.77
C HIS A 340 8.72 10.31 3.08
N THR A 341 8.28 10.03 1.86
CA THR A 341 7.34 10.89 1.13
C THR A 341 5.95 10.89 1.77
N ALA A 342 5.48 9.73 2.24
CA ALA A 342 4.22 9.62 2.97
C ALA A 342 4.26 10.38 4.30
N MET A 343 5.33 10.22 5.08
CA MET A 343 5.55 10.98 6.31
C MET A 343 5.54 12.50 6.04
N LYS A 344 6.31 12.97 5.05
CA LYS A 344 6.37 14.39 4.71
C LYS A 344 5.03 14.94 4.26
N SER A 345 4.30 14.21 3.41
CA SER A 345 2.97 14.63 2.96
C SER A 345 2.01 14.84 4.13
N ALA A 346 2.10 14.00 5.15
CA ALA A 346 1.27 14.06 6.35
C ALA A 346 1.68 15.20 7.30
N MET A 347 2.98 15.48 7.42
CA MET A 347 3.48 16.63 8.17
C MET A 347 2.99 17.96 7.58
N LEU A 348 3.03 18.08 6.25
CA LEU A 348 2.53 19.26 5.54
C LEU A 348 1.00 19.39 5.67
N ALA A 349 0.28 18.27 5.68
CA ALA A 349 -1.17 18.25 5.94
C ALA A 349 -1.49 18.72 7.36
N ALA A 350 -0.76 18.23 8.37
CA ALA A 350 -0.90 18.68 9.76
C ALA A 350 -0.68 20.20 9.89
N GLU A 351 0.33 20.75 9.21
CA GLU A 351 0.60 22.19 9.18
C GLU A 351 -0.48 23.02 8.48
N ALA A 352 -1.20 22.44 7.51
CA ALA A 352 -2.33 23.06 6.82
C ALA A 352 -3.64 22.98 7.63
N VAL A 353 -3.82 21.87 8.36
CA VAL A 353 -5.03 21.59 9.16
C VAL A 353 -5.03 22.37 10.48
N PHE A 354 -3.90 22.42 11.18
CA PHE A 354 -3.83 22.99 12.53
C PHE A 354 -4.41 24.42 12.64
N PRO A 355 -4.16 25.36 11.70
CA PRO A 355 -4.74 26.71 11.75
C PRO A 355 -6.26 26.77 11.60
N LEU A 356 -6.90 25.71 11.09
CA LEU A 356 -8.35 25.65 10.89
C LEU A 356 -9.12 25.21 12.14
N LEU A 357 -8.44 24.54 13.06
CA LEU A 357 -9.04 23.93 14.25
C LEU A 357 -9.51 25.02 15.21
N GLU A 358 -10.78 24.96 15.58
CA GLU A 358 -11.43 25.74 16.64
C GLU A 358 -11.40 24.96 17.96
N ASN A 359 -11.74 25.61 19.08
CA ASN A 359 -11.81 24.94 20.38
C ASN A 359 -13.12 24.17 20.52
N LEU A 360 -13.07 22.85 20.72
CA LEU A 360 -14.27 22.01 20.83
C LEU A 360 -15.17 22.41 21.99
N GLU A 361 -14.61 22.88 23.11
CA GLU A 361 -15.40 23.30 24.27
C GLU A 361 -16.29 24.52 23.96
N GLU A 362 -15.98 25.26 22.90
CA GLU A 362 -16.69 26.47 22.49
C GLU A 362 -17.71 26.20 21.37
N VAL A 363 -17.84 24.95 20.88
CA VAL A 363 -18.66 24.59 19.73
C VAL A 363 -19.52 23.36 20.07
N GLU A 364 -20.86 23.47 20.05
CA GLU A 364 -21.78 22.36 20.37
C GLU A 364 -21.77 21.22 19.31
N GLY A 365 -21.15 21.46 18.15
CA GLY A 365 -20.96 20.52 17.04
C GLY A 365 -20.65 21.25 15.74
N PHE A 366 -20.18 20.55 14.71
CA PHE A 366 -19.88 21.17 13.42
C PHE A 366 -21.08 21.09 12.47
N ASP A 367 -21.48 22.23 11.91
CA ASP A 367 -22.50 22.28 10.86
C ASP A 367 -21.90 22.11 9.46
N SER A 368 -20.58 22.32 9.31
CA SER A 368 -19.85 22.17 8.05
C SER A 368 -18.35 21.97 8.28
N GLY A 369 -17.69 21.33 7.31
CA GLY A 369 -16.24 21.14 7.27
C GLY A 369 -15.52 22.25 6.50
N LYS A 370 -14.40 22.74 7.05
CA LYS A 370 -13.48 23.66 6.35
C LYS A 370 -12.54 22.92 5.41
N GLU A 371 -12.02 23.59 4.38
CA GLU A 371 -11.00 23.03 3.49
C GLU A 371 -9.62 23.61 3.81
N ALA A 372 -8.64 22.74 4.06
CA ALA A 372 -7.22 23.11 4.14
C ALA A 372 -6.64 23.38 2.74
N ALA A 373 -7.04 24.52 2.18
CA ALA A 373 -6.74 24.90 0.80
C ALA A 373 -5.24 25.18 0.54
N ASP A 374 -4.47 25.52 1.56
CA ASP A 374 -3.03 25.81 1.44
C ASP A 374 -2.15 24.54 1.40
N TYR A 375 -2.71 23.36 1.67
CA TYR A 375 -1.97 22.09 1.65
C TYR A 375 -1.28 21.84 0.29
N GLN A 376 -2.00 22.09 -0.80
CA GLN A 376 -1.46 21.93 -2.16
C GLN A 376 -0.23 22.81 -2.38
N GLN A 377 -0.31 24.08 -1.99
CA GLN A 377 0.78 25.04 -2.14
C GLN A 377 1.99 24.64 -1.29
N ARG A 378 1.77 24.19 -0.05
CA ARG A 378 2.83 23.68 0.84
C ARG A 378 3.54 22.47 0.24
N PHE A 379 2.79 21.54 -0.35
CA PHE A 379 3.36 20.41 -1.09
C PHE A 379 4.23 20.88 -2.25
N GLU A 380 3.72 21.74 -3.12
CA GLU A 380 4.46 22.25 -4.30
C GLU A 380 5.76 22.99 -3.96
N GLN A 381 5.81 23.61 -2.78
CA GLN A 381 7.00 24.33 -2.28
C GLN A 381 8.01 23.42 -1.55
N SER A 382 7.65 22.17 -1.27
CA SER A 382 8.46 21.24 -0.47
C SER A 382 9.48 20.47 -1.30
N TRP A 383 10.46 19.85 -0.62
CA TRP A 383 11.37 18.89 -1.25
C TRP A 383 10.64 17.67 -1.81
N LEU A 384 9.48 17.31 -1.24
CA LEU A 384 8.66 16.18 -1.69
C LEU A 384 8.16 16.41 -3.13
N TYR A 385 7.69 17.61 -3.47
CA TYR A 385 7.33 17.92 -4.84
C TYR A 385 8.54 17.85 -5.78
N GLN A 386 9.69 18.39 -5.37
CA GLN A 386 10.90 18.36 -6.18
C GLN A 386 11.35 16.93 -6.47
N GLU A 387 11.28 16.04 -5.48
CA GLU A 387 11.59 14.63 -5.62
C GLU A 387 10.64 13.93 -6.61
N LEU A 388 9.33 14.08 -6.45
CA LEU A 388 8.34 13.46 -7.35
C LEU A 388 8.39 14.05 -8.76
N TYR A 389 8.64 15.36 -8.88
CA TYR A 389 8.83 16.02 -10.16
C TYR A 389 10.03 15.45 -10.90
N ALA A 390 11.17 15.27 -10.22
CA ALA A 390 12.37 14.70 -10.84
C ALA A 390 12.15 13.24 -11.31
N ALA A 391 11.30 12.47 -10.64
CA ALA A 391 11.01 11.07 -10.96
C ALA A 391 9.90 10.88 -12.03
N ARG A 392 9.09 11.92 -12.31
CA ARG A 392 7.80 11.81 -12.99
C ARG A 392 7.80 11.09 -14.34
N ASN A 393 8.90 11.15 -15.10
CA ASN A 393 8.95 10.58 -16.45
C ASN A 393 9.44 9.12 -16.48
N VAL A 394 9.99 8.60 -15.38
CA VAL A 394 10.64 7.28 -15.37
C VAL A 394 9.61 6.18 -15.59
N ARG A 395 8.63 6.01 -14.69
CA ARG A 395 7.61 4.93 -14.81
C ARG A 395 6.81 4.99 -16.13
N PRO A 396 6.29 6.15 -16.60
CA PRO A 396 5.59 6.20 -17.88
C PRO A 396 6.45 5.81 -19.09
N SER A 397 7.78 5.96 -19.04
CA SER A 397 8.65 5.57 -20.15
C SER A 397 8.70 4.06 -20.39
N PHE A 398 8.38 3.25 -19.36
CA PHE A 398 8.36 1.80 -19.46
C PHE A 398 7.17 1.24 -20.23
N LYS A 399 6.20 2.06 -20.66
CA LYS A 399 5.19 1.66 -21.65
C LYS A 399 5.80 1.25 -23.00
N TRP A 400 7.05 1.65 -23.26
CA TRP A 400 7.83 1.25 -24.43
C TRP A 400 8.64 -0.05 -24.20
N GLY A 401 8.44 -0.70 -23.06
CA GLY A 401 9.20 -1.87 -22.62
C GLY A 401 10.50 -1.52 -21.90
N VAL A 402 11.10 -2.51 -21.24
CA VAL A 402 12.25 -2.34 -20.34
C VAL A 402 13.47 -1.70 -21.02
N TYR A 403 13.74 -2.04 -22.28
CA TYR A 403 14.93 -1.55 -22.99
C TYR A 403 14.83 -0.07 -23.35
N LEU A 404 13.74 0.33 -24.01
CA LEU A 404 13.53 1.72 -24.40
C LEU A 404 13.22 2.61 -23.19
N GLY A 405 12.47 2.09 -22.21
CA GLY A 405 12.25 2.76 -20.93
C GLY A 405 13.55 3.01 -20.16
N SER A 406 14.45 2.02 -20.10
CA SER A 406 15.76 2.19 -19.46
C SER A 406 16.64 3.20 -20.19
N LEU A 407 16.67 3.17 -21.54
CA LEU A 407 17.41 4.16 -22.33
C LEU A 407 16.90 5.58 -22.06
N TYR A 408 15.58 5.76 -22.10
CA TYR A 408 14.97 7.05 -21.80
C TYR A 408 15.24 7.50 -20.36
N THR A 409 15.15 6.58 -19.39
CA THR A 409 15.46 6.86 -17.98
C THR A 409 16.90 7.35 -17.83
N GLY A 410 17.85 6.74 -18.52
CA GLY A 410 19.24 7.22 -18.56
C GLY A 410 19.35 8.66 -19.08
N ILE A 411 18.64 8.98 -20.17
CA ILE A 411 18.61 10.34 -20.74
C ILE A 411 17.97 11.34 -19.75
N ASP A 412 16.78 11.03 -19.23
CA ASP A 412 16.03 11.93 -18.34
C ASP A 412 16.76 12.15 -17.01
N GLN A 413 17.30 11.09 -16.40
CA GLN A 413 17.89 11.14 -15.06
C GLN A 413 19.36 11.57 -15.06
N MET A 414 20.16 11.18 -16.07
CA MET A 414 21.59 11.54 -16.10
C MET A 414 21.84 12.86 -16.85
N ILE A 415 21.14 13.11 -17.96
CA ILE A 415 21.36 14.32 -18.78
C ILE A 415 20.48 15.46 -18.29
N PHE A 416 19.16 15.25 -18.20
CA PHE A 416 18.22 16.28 -17.77
C PHE A 416 18.08 16.39 -16.25
N ARG A 417 18.61 15.43 -15.48
CA ARG A 417 18.49 15.37 -14.01
C ARG A 417 17.03 15.47 -13.53
N GLY A 418 16.11 14.82 -14.24
CA GLY A 418 14.67 14.86 -13.98
C GLY A 418 13.98 16.18 -14.33
N LYS A 419 14.68 17.12 -14.99
CA LYS A 419 14.16 18.45 -15.36
C LYS A 419 13.84 18.59 -16.85
N ALA A 420 13.51 17.50 -17.52
CA ALA A 420 13.10 17.56 -18.92
C ALA A 420 11.90 18.53 -19.09
N PRO A 421 11.80 19.32 -20.17
CA PRO A 421 10.76 20.34 -20.34
C PRO A 421 9.39 19.76 -20.74
N TRP A 422 9.16 18.47 -20.51
CA TRP A 422 7.91 17.76 -20.80
C TRP A 422 7.56 16.80 -19.66
N THR A 423 6.32 16.33 -19.67
CA THR A 423 5.83 15.28 -18.76
C THR A 423 5.17 14.18 -19.59
N LEU A 424 5.66 12.95 -19.46
CA LEU A 424 5.10 11.79 -20.13
C LEU A 424 3.75 11.39 -19.51
N LYS A 425 2.88 10.82 -20.35
CA LYS A 425 1.59 10.25 -19.95
C LYS A 425 1.68 8.73 -19.77
N HIS A 426 0.89 8.22 -18.82
CA HIS A 426 0.68 6.80 -18.54
C HIS A 426 -0.09 6.11 -19.66
N HIS A 427 -0.23 4.79 -19.56
CA HIS A 427 -0.91 3.90 -20.50
C HIS A 427 -2.44 3.83 -20.33
N GLY A 428 -2.99 4.48 -19.30
CA GLY A 428 -4.40 4.39 -18.93
C GLY A 428 -4.59 3.64 -17.61
N LYS A 429 -5.77 3.05 -17.40
CA LYS A 429 -6.06 2.27 -16.18
C LYS A 429 -5.51 0.85 -16.30
N ASP A 430 -5.03 0.32 -15.18
CA ASP A 430 -4.39 -1.01 -15.12
C ASP A 430 -5.35 -2.18 -15.40
N ASN A 431 -6.61 -2.06 -14.97
CA ASN A 431 -7.64 -3.05 -15.27
C ASN A 431 -7.93 -3.19 -16.77
N GLU A 432 -7.74 -2.11 -17.54
CA GLU A 432 -8.04 -2.07 -18.98
C GLU A 432 -6.90 -2.63 -19.85
N GLN A 433 -5.75 -2.99 -19.25
CA GLN A 433 -4.57 -3.42 -20.01
C GLN A 433 -4.57 -4.91 -20.39
N LEU A 434 -5.44 -5.74 -19.79
CA LEU A 434 -5.48 -7.16 -20.11
C LEU A 434 -5.95 -7.40 -21.54
N LYS A 435 -5.23 -8.26 -22.25
CA LYS A 435 -5.70 -8.85 -23.50
C LYS A 435 -6.62 -10.03 -23.21
N LYS A 436 -7.50 -10.34 -24.17
CA LYS A 436 -8.31 -11.56 -24.11
C LYS A 436 -7.39 -12.79 -24.12
N ALA A 437 -7.76 -13.82 -23.37
CA ALA A 437 -7.00 -15.04 -23.19
C ALA A 437 -6.67 -15.75 -24.51
N ALA A 438 -7.59 -15.72 -25.48
CA ALA A 438 -7.38 -16.29 -26.82
C ALA A 438 -6.25 -15.62 -27.63
N ALA A 439 -5.87 -14.38 -27.28
CA ALA A 439 -4.77 -13.64 -27.90
C ALA A 439 -3.44 -13.77 -27.14
N CYS A 440 -3.40 -14.60 -26.09
CA CYS A 440 -2.25 -14.77 -25.22
C CYS A 440 -1.84 -16.22 -25.10
N LYS A 441 -0.54 -16.44 -24.86
CA LYS A 441 0.00 -17.77 -24.60
C LYS A 441 -0.03 -18.04 -23.09
N PRO A 442 -0.60 -19.18 -22.64
CA PRO A 442 -0.48 -19.62 -21.25
C PRO A 442 0.98 -19.73 -20.82
N ILE A 443 1.27 -19.35 -19.58
CA ILE A 443 2.60 -19.46 -18.98
C ILE A 443 2.65 -20.74 -18.16
N ALA A 444 3.58 -21.63 -18.48
CA ALA A 444 3.80 -22.85 -17.73
C ALA A 444 4.78 -22.58 -16.59
N TYR A 445 4.25 -22.42 -15.37
CA TYR A 445 5.06 -22.25 -14.17
C TYR A 445 5.53 -23.60 -13.63
N PRO A 446 6.80 -23.72 -13.18
CA PRO A 446 7.29 -24.93 -12.52
C PRO A 446 6.50 -25.21 -11.24
N LYS A 447 6.37 -26.50 -10.87
CA LYS A 447 5.84 -26.86 -9.56
C LYS A 447 6.81 -26.42 -8.45
N PRO A 448 6.32 -25.95 -7.30
CA PRO A 448 7.17 -25.62 -6.17
C PRO A 448 7.91 -26.87 -5.65
N ASP A 449 9.15 -26.68 -5.21
CA ASP A 449 9.99 -27.74 -4.63
C ASP A 449 9.81 -27.90 -3.12
N GLY A 450 9.09 -26.99 -2.46
CA GLY A 450 8.87 -26.98 -1.01
C GLY A 450 10.10 -26.59 -0.19
N VAL A 451 11.18 -26.15 -0.83
CA VAL A 451 12.45 -25.78 -0.19
C VAL A 451 12.83 -24.34 -0.52
N LEU A 452 12.92 -24.00 -1.80
CA LEU A 452 13.20 -22.64 -2.28
C LEU A 452 11.93 -21.94 -2.76
N THR A 453 11.02 -22.74 -3.32
CA THR A 453 9.78 -22.31 -3.95
C THR A 453 8.60 -23.03 -3.29
N PHE A 454 7.50 -22.31 -3.11
CA PHE A 454 6.36 -22.77 -2.31
C PHE A 454 5.04 -22.47 -3.02
N ASP A 455 4.01 -23.24 -2.69
CA ASP A 455 2.65 -22.97 -3.13
C ASP A 455 2.03 -21.78 -2.35
N ARG A 456 0.89 -21.29 -2.83
CA ARG A 456 0.22 -20.13 -2.23
C ARG A 456 -0.30 -20.43 -0.83
N LEU A 457 -0.90 -21.59 -0.58
CA LEU A 457 -1.54 -21.90 0.70
C LEU A 457 -0.50 -21.96 1.83
N SER A 458 0.63 -22.64 1.61
CA SER A 458 1.73 -22.64 2.57
C SER A 458 2.37 -21.26 2.77
N SER A 459 2.27 -20.37 1.77
CA SER A 459 2.70 -18.98 1.88
C SER A 459 1.71 -18.14 2.71
N VAL A 460 0.41 -18.26 2.44
CA VAL A 460 -0.65 -17.57 3.19
C VAL A 460 -0.60 -17.91 4.69
N PHE A 461 -0.29 -19.16 5.05
CA PHE A 461 -0.07 -19.53 6.45
C PHE A 461 0.98 -18.66 7.16
N LEU A 462 2.06 -18.28 6.45
CA LEU A 462 3.12 -17.42 6.99
C LEU A 462 2.76 -15.92 6.99
N ALA A 463 1.58 -15.54 6.50
CA ALA A 463 1.01 -14.21 6.71
C ALA A 463 0.24 -14.09 8.03
N ASN A 464 0.11 -15.19 8.78
CA ASN A 464 -0.54 -15.26 10.10
C ASN A 464 -1.93 -14.60 10.07
N LEU A 465 -2.77 -15.03 9.12
CA LEU A 465 -4.10 -14.45 8.93
C LEU A 465 -5.01 -14.75 10.12
N ALA A 466 -5.83 -13.77 10.48
CA ALA A 466 -6.95 -13.92 11.39
C ALA A 466 -8.19 -13.29 10.75
N HIS A 467 -9.25 -14.06 10.57
CA HIS A 467 -10.56 -13.56 10.15
C HIS A 467 -11.62 -14.31 10.96
N GLU A 468 -12.66 -13.61 11.42
CA GLU A 468 -13.87 -14.26 11.91
C GLU A 468 -14.48 -15.10 10.78
N GLU A 469 -14.74 -16.38 11.02
CA GLU A 469 -15.24 -17.29 9.98
C GLU A 469 -16.69 -16.98 9.61
N ASN A 470 -17.48 -16.47 10.54
CA ASN A 470 -18.89 -16.14 10.32
C ASN A 470 -19.13 -14.64 10.07
N GLN A 471 -18.29 -13.99 9.25
CA GLN A 471 -18.51 -12.60 8.83
C GLN A 471 -18.88 -12.49 7.33
N PRO A 472 -19.55 -11.40 6.89
CA PRO A 472 -19.80 -11.14 5.48
C PRO A 472 -18.53 -11.13 4.64
N ASP A 473 -18.64 -11.53 3.38
CA ASP A 473 -17.53 -11.44 2.44
C ASP A 473 -17.23 -9.96 2.12
N HIS A 474 -16.02 -9.53 2.47
CA HIS A 474 -15.55 -8.18 2.22
C HIS A 474 -15.07 -7.95 0.78
N LEU A 475 -15.20 -8.98 -0.08
CA LEU A 475 -14.90 -8.97 -1.51
C LEU A 475 -16.20 -8.96 -2.30
N VAL A 476 -16.86 -7.79 -2.30
CA VAL A 476 -18.21 -7.64 -2.85
C VAL A 476 -18.17 -7.65 -4.37
N LEU A 477 -19.01 -8.50 -4.97
CA LEU A 477 -19.22 -8.53 -6.42
C LEU A 477 -20.44 -7.68 -6.78
N ASN A 478 -20.25 -6.67 -7.64
CA ASN A 478 -21.36 -5.86 -8.15
C ASN A 478 -22.36 -6.71 -8.96
N ASN A 479 -21.85 -7.66 -9.75
CA ASN A 479 -22.61 -8.67 -10.46
C ASN A 479 -21.85 -10.00 -10.49
N PRO A 480 -22.27 -11.03 -9.72
CA PRO A 480 -21.60 -12.33 -9.69
C PRO A 480 -21.50 -13.03 -11.06
N GLN A 481 -22.47 -12.82 -11.96
CA GLN A 481 -22.46 -13.47 -13.28
C GLN A 481 -21.33 -12.97 -14.17
N THR A 482 -20.85 -11.73 -13.99
CA THR A 482 -19.74 -11.15 -14.76
C THR A 482 -18.47 -11.98 -14.61
N MET A 483 -18.23 -12.56 -13.43
CA MET A 483 -17.04 -13.37 -13.16
C MET A 483 -16.96 -14.61 -14.06
N ILE A 484 -18.11 -15.19 -14.42
CA ILE A 484 -18.16 -16.33 -15.33
C ILE A 484 -18.33 -15.87 -16.79
N ASN A 485 -19.23 -14.92 -17.03
CA ASN A 485 -19.57 -14.52 -18.39
C ASN A 485 -18.46 -13.73 -19.10
N VAL A 486 -17.64 -13.01 -18.35
CA VAL A 486 -16.55 -12.20 -18.91
C VAL A 486 -15.20 -12.70 -18.39
N ASN A 487 -14.95 -12.69 -17.08
CA ASN A 487 -13.60 -12.98 -16.56
C ASN A 487 -13.15 -14.40 -16.91
N TYR A 488 -13.98 -15.41 -16.65
CA TYR A 488 -13.69 -16.80 -17.03
C TYR A 488 -13.62 -16.99 -18.55
N LYS A 489 -14.67 -16.60 -19.28
CA LYS A 489 -14.78 -16.88 -20.73
C LYS A 489 -13.79 -16.09 -21.61
N GLU A 490 -13.56 -14.81 -21.31
CA GLU A 490 -12.74 -13.94 -22.15
C GLU A 490 -11.31 -13.77 -21.66
N TYR A 491 -11.09 -13.83 -20.34
CA TYR A 491 -9.81 -13.57 -19.70
C TYR A 491 -9.25 -14.78 -18.94
N ALA A 492 -9.89 -15.95 -19.01
CA ALA A 492 -9.46 -17.16 -18.31
C ALA A 492 -9.29 -16.97 -16.79
N SER A 493 -10.20 -16.23 -16.15
CA SER A 493 -10.25 -15.96 -14.71
C SER A 493 -8.92 -15.46 -14.12
N PRO A 494 -8.47 -14.25 -14.50
CA PRO A 494 -7.21 -13.68 -14.02
C PRO A 494 -7.18 -13.53 -12.48
N GLU A 495 -8.34 -13.43 -11.82
CA GLU A 495 -8.49 -13.40 -10.37
C GLU A 495 -7.84 -14.57 -9.64
N THR A 496 -7.79 -15.74 -10.28
CA THR A 496 -7.12 -16.94 -9.75
C THR A 496 -5.59 -16.85 -9.78
N ARG A 497 -5.03 -15.81 -10.43
CA ARG A 497 -3.58 -15.66 -10.68
C ARG A 497 -2.99 -14.37 -10.13
N TYR A 498 -3.70 -13.25 -10.28
CA TYR A 498 -3.24 -11.98 -9.71
C TYR A 498 -3.42 -11.93 -8.19
N CYS A 499 -4.35 -12.73 -7.65
CA CYS A 499 -4.54 -12.81 -6.21
C CYS A 499 -3.32 -13.52 -5.59
N PRO A 500 -2.56 -12.85 -4.72
CA PRO A 500 -1.38 -13.44 -4.10
C PRO A 500 -1.72 -14.47 -3.01
N ALA A 501 -3.01 -14.68 -2.71
CA ALA A 501 -3.44 -15.45 -1.55
C ALA A 501 -4.42 -16.58 -1.86
N GLY A 502 -4.72 -16.86 -3.14
CA GLY A 502 -5.61 -17.97 -3.50
C GLY A 502 -7.05 -17.80 -2.99
N VAL A 503 -7.51 -16.56 -2.90
CA VAL A 503 -8.88 -16.23 -2.47
C VAL A 503 -9.92 -16.64 -3.51
N TYR A 504 -9.61 -16.50 -4.80
CA TYR A 504 -10.54 -16.78 -5.88
C TYR A 504 -10.20 -18.12 -6.54
N GLU A 505 -11.19 -19.00 -6.64
CA GLU A 505 -11.07 -20.31 -7.29
C GLU A 505 -12.26 -20.54 -8.22
N ILE A 506 -12.02 -21.17 -9.37
CA ILE A 506 -13.09 -21.66 -10.24
C ILE A 506 -13.28 -23.14 -9.97
N ILE A 507 -14.44 -23.49 -9.42
CA ILE A 507 -14.85 -24.87 -9.17
C ILE A 507 -15.86 -25.31 -10.23
N GLU A 508 -15.91 -26.61 -10.53
CA GLU A 508 -16.96 -27.18 -11.38
C GLU A 508 -18.12 -27.69 -10.53
N GLU A 509 -19.32 -27.21 -10.84
CA GLU A 509 -20.55 -27.65 -10.20
C GLU A 509 -21.56 -28.07 -11.28
N ASN A 510 -21.92 -29.36 -11.31
CA ASN A 510 -22.79 -29.94 -12.34
C ASN A 510 -22.33 -29.66 -13.78
N GLY A 511 -21.00 -29.63 -14.01
CA GLY A 511 -20.39 -29.33 -15.31
C GLY A 511 -20.38 -27.85 -15.70
N ASN A 512 -20.81 -26.94 -14.80
CA ASN A 512 -20.73 -25.50 -15.01
C ASN A 512 -19.68 -24.88 -14.09
N PRO A 513 -18.86 -23.94 -14.59
CA PRO A 513 -17.89 -23.22 -13.76
C PRO A 513 -18.60 -22.26 -12.81
N ARG A 514 -18.22 -22.28 -11.53
CA ARG A 514 -18.65 -21.33 -10.49
C ARG A 514 -17.43 -20.72 -9.81
N LEU A 515 -17.50 -19.42 -9.52
CA LEU A 515 -16.50 -18.75 -8.69
C LEU A 515 -16.77 -19.07 -7.22
N GLN A 516 -15.75 -19.56 -6.53
CA GLN A 516 -15.69 -19.70 -5.08
C GLN A 516 -14.76 -18.61 -4.52
N ILE A 517 -15.24 -17.87 -3.52
CA ILE A 517 -14.45 -16.86 -2.80
C ILE A 517 -14.13 -17.39 -1.40
N ASN A 518 -12.84 -17.51 -1.11
CA ASN A 518 -12.28 -17.94 0.17
C ASN A 518 -11.77 -16.71 0.92
N ALA A 519 -12.70 -15.86 1.36
CA ALA A 519 -12.41 -14.53 1.91
C ALA A 519 -11.43 -14.54 3.11
N ALA A 520 -11.45 -15.61 3.92
CA ALA A 520 -10.54 -15.80 5.05
C ALA A 520 -9.05 -15.89 4.64
N ASN A 521 -8.73 -16.12 3.37
CA ASN A 521 -7.35 -16.09 2.88
C ASN A 521 -6.86 -14.66 2.55
N CYS A 522 -7.69 -13.63 2.69
CA CYS A 522 -7.38 -12.31 2.15
C CYS A 522 -6.25 -11.61 2.94
N VAL A 523 -5.12 -11.34 2.29
CA VAL A 523 -3.99 -10.55 2.84
C VAL A 523 -4.18 -9.03 2.70
N HIS A 524 -5.38 -8.59 2.34
CA HIS A 524 -5.76 -7.16 2.23
C HIS A 524 -4.91 -6.35 1.23
N CYS A 525 -4.30 -7.00 0.24
CA CYS A 525 -3.37 -6.35 -0.72
C CYS A 525 -4.02 -5.31 -1.65
N LYS A 526 -5.35 -5.35 -1.82
CA LYS A 526 -6.16 -4.51 -2.72
C LYS A 526 -6.03 -4.79 -4.22
N THR A 527 -5.24 -5.78 -4.64
CA THR A 527 -5.01 -6.06 -6.07
C THR A 527 -6.27 -6.41 -6.85
N CYS A 528 -7.21 -7.16 -6.27
CA CYS A 528 -8.44 -7.55 -6.97
C CYS A 528 -9.33 -6.35 -7.35
N ASP A 529 -9.47 -5.37 -6.46
CA ASP A 529 -10.18 -4.11 -6.74
C ASP A 529 -9.47 -3.29 -7.85
N ILE A 530 -8.15 -3.42 -7.97
CA ILE A 530 -7.35 -2.69 -8.97
C ILE A 530 -7.37 -3.39 -10.34
N LYS A 531 -7.19 -4.71 -10.38
CA LYS A 531 -6.82 -5.44 -11.61
C LYS A 531 -7.97 -6.21 -12.27
N ASP A 532 -9.12 -6.35 -11.62
CA ASP A 532 -10.29 -6.94 -12.26
C ASP A 532 -10.65 -6.19 -13.55
N PRO A 533 -10.59 -6.84 -14.74
CA PRO A 533 -10.81 -6.18 -16.02
C PRO A 533 -12.17 -5.49 -16.13
N THR A 534 -13.15 -5.93 -15.34
CA THR A 534 -14.51 -5.41 -15.36
C THR A 534 -14.82 -4.43 -14.22
N GLN A 535 -13.88 -4.21 -13.29
CA GLN A 535 -14.11 -3.43 -12.05
C GLN A 535 -15.39 -3.86 -11.31
N ASN A 536 -15.63 -5.17 -11.28
CA ASN A 536 -16.78 -5.83 -10.66
C ASN A 536 -16.54 -6.16 -9.19
N ILE A 537 -15.28 -6.34 -8.79
CA ILE A 537 -14.86 -6.56 -7.40
C ILE A 537 -14.65 -5.22 -6.68
N THR A 538 -15.33 -5.04 -5.55
CA THR A 538 -15.09 -3.96 -4.59
C THR A 538 -14.54 -4.54 -3.29
N TRP A 539 -13.35 -4.08 -2.87
CA TRP A 539 -12.82 -4.44 -1.55
C TRP A 539 -13.35 -3.45 -0.51
N ILE A 540 -14.09 -3.96 0.47
CA ILE A 540 -14.50 -3.21 1.66
C ILE A 540 -13.71 -3.72 2.87
N CYS A 541 -13.72 -2.96 3.96
CA CYS A 541 -13.10 -3.43 5.20
C CYS A 541 -13.92 -4.59 5.77
N PRO A 542 -13.30 -5.75 6.08
CA PRO A 542 -13.92 -6.73 6.96
C PRO A 542 -14.05 -6.20 8.39
N GLU A 543 -14.56 -7.04 9.30
CA GLU A 543 -14.56 -6.74 10.72
C GLU A 543 -13.16 -6.34 11.20
N GLY A 544 -13.10 -5.39 12.13
CA GLY A 544 -11.85 -4.89 12.67
C GLY A 544 -10.97 -5.99 13.26
N ALA A 545 -9.65 -5.80 13.22
CA ALA A 545 -8.62 -6.80 13.53
C ALA A 545 -8.54 -8.00 12.56
N SER A 546 -9.49 -8.16 11.62
CA SER A 546 -9.36 -9.17 10.57
C SER A 546 -8.25 -8.81 9.57
N GLY A 547 -7.62 -9.82 8.97
CA GLY A 547 -6.55 -9.65 7.98
C GLY A 547 -5.23 -10.31 8.39
N PRO A 548 -4.12 -9.91 7.73
CA PRO A 548 -2.80 -10.38 8.10
C PRO A 548 -2.36 -9.87 9.46
N ASN A 549 -1.58 -10.68 10.18
CA ASN A 549 -0.86 -10.25 11.36
C ASN A 549 0.65 -10.42 11.12
N TYR A 550 1.20 -9.50 10.33
CA TYR A 550 2.56 -9.57 9.88
C TYR A 550 3.57 -9.37 11.03
N GLY A 551 4.36 -10.40 11.34
CA GLY A 551 5.47 -10.32 12.28
C GLY A 551 6.68 -9.60 11.70
N GLY A 552 6.66 -8.27 11.71
CA GLY A 552 7.82 -7.45 11.32
C GLY A 552 8.10 -7.42 9.81
N MET A 553 7.07 -7.24 8.98
CA MET A 553 7.17 -7.16 7.51
C MET A 553 7.34 -5.75 6.93
#